data_AF-A0A0D8XRZ8-F1
#
_entry.id   AF-A0A0D8XRZ8-F1
#
_cell.length_a   1.000
_cell.length_b   1.000
_cell.length_c   1.000
_cell.angle_alpha   90.00
_cell.angle_beta   90.00
_cell.angle_gamma   90.00
#
_symmetry.space_group_name_H-M   'P 1'
#
loop_
_entity.id
_entity.type
_entity.pdbx_description
1 polymer ?
#
loop_
_entity_poly.entity_id
_entity_poly.type
_entity_poly.pdbx_seq_one_letter_code
_entity_poly.pdbx_strand_id
1 'polypeptide(L)'
;MREFQWKKFAFVYSTKGDIEKCSNMKIDVGDALMELEGVTISLIVRLKNISSEEVIRVLGNVSTKSRSKVYFKSYLLGDHYCILVMLVFFKVVLVCLADGFDYKRKFMLAAKDGGYLNGEYVYIFADTKSQGYYIPVQDGSDRPVWVDMNTPNDGRDDEALMAFG
;
A
#
# COMPACT_ATOMS: atom_id res chain seq x y z
N MET A 1 -8.94 9.03 6.90
CA MET A 1 -9.61 9.15 5.59
C MET A 1 -10.32 10.48 5.41
N ARG A 2 -11.15 10.93 6.37
CA ARG A 2 -11.78 12.27 6.35
C ARG A 2 -10.77 13.41 6.31
N GLU A 3 -9.70 13.32 7.12
CA GLU A 3 -8.65 14.34 7.20
C GLU A 3 -7.98 14.63 5.85
N PHE A 4 -7.60 13.58 5.13
CA PHE A 4 -6.96 13.68 3.80
C PHE A 4 -7.98 13.74 2.65
N GLN A 5 -9.28 13.75 2.95
CA GLN A 5 -10.38 13.74 1.98
C GLN A 5 -10.28 12.61 0.92
N TRP A 6 -9.65 11.48 1.27
CA TRP A 6 -9.54 10.33 0.38
C TRP A 6 -10.88 9.60 0.30
N LYS A 7 -11.44 9.50 -0.91
CA LYS A 7 -12.77 8.93 -1.17
C LYS A 7 -12.77 7.58 -1.88
N LYS A 8 -11.68 7.25 -2.58
CA LYS A 8 -11.56 5.99 -3.32
C LYS A 8 -10.29 5.25 -2.95
N PHE A 9 -10.45 3.96 -2.73
CA PHE A 9 -9.38 3.07 -2.30
C PHE A 9 -9.31 1.83 -3.20
N ALA A 10 -8.12 1.29 -3.38
CA ALA A 10 -7.92 -0.06 -3.91
C ALA A 10 -7.54 -0.99 -2.76
N PHE A 11 -8.16 -2.15 -2.70
CA PHE A 11 -7.81 -3.19 -1.74
C PHE A 11 -7.13 -4.35 -2.47
N VAL A 12 -5.86 -4.57 -2.15
CA VAL A 12 -5.04 -5.64 -2.71
C VAL A 12 -4.71 -6.62 -1.59
N TYR A 13 -5.02 -7.90 -1.77
CA TYR A 13 -4.79 -8.89 -0.72
C TYR A 13 -4.27 -10.20 -1.24
N SER A 14 -3.51 -10.93 -0.42
CA SER A 14 -3.13 -12.32 -0.70
C SER A 14 -3.58 -13.23 0.43
N THR A 15 -3.95 -14.47 0.06
CA THR A 15 -4.25 -15.54 1.02
C THR A 15 -3.07 -16.52 1.14
N LYS A 16 -1.89 -16.15 0.61
CA LYS A 16 -0.69 -16.97 0.67
C LYS A 16 -0.03 -16.77 2.03
N GLY A 17 0.34 -17.86 2.70
CA GLY A 17 0.91 -17.84 4.05
C GLY A 17 -0.14 -17.82 5.16
N ASP A 18 -1.26 -17.14 4.95
CA ASP A 18 -2.40 -17.12 5.88
C ASP A 18 -3.70 -16.91 5.07
N ILE A 19 -4.58 -17.92 5.09
CA ILE A 19 -5.79 -17.94 4.26
C ILE A 19 -6.88 -17.05 4.85
N GLU A 20 -6.99 -17.02 6.18
CA GLU A 20 -8.10 -16.39 6.88
C GLU A 20 -7.81 -14.92 7.16
N LYS A 21 -6.57 -14.57 7.53
CA LYS A 21 -6.20 -13.19 7.92
C LYS A 21 -6.68 -12.16 6.91
N CYS A 22 -6.24 -12.27 5.66
CA CYS A 22 -6.56 -11.28 4.65
C CYS A 22 -7.95 -11.44 4.04
N SER A 23 -8.56 -12.63 4.18
CA SER A 23 -9.96 -12.83 3.79
C SER A 23 -10.90 -12.13 4.77
N ASN A 24 -10.62 -12.22 6.07
CA ASN A 24 -11.36 -11.55 7.13
C ASN A 24 -11.12 -10.04 7.09
N MET A 25 -9.85 -9.61 6.97
CA MET A 25 -9.50 -8.19 6.82
C MET A 25 -10.23 -7.53 5.65
N LYS A 26 -10.40 -8.24 4.52
CA LYS A 26 -11.17 -7.73 3.37
C LYS A 26 -12.63 -7.46 3.74
N ILE A 27 -13.24 -8.34 4.54
CA ILE A 27 -14.63 -8.20 5.00
C ILE A 27 -14.69 -7.04 5.99
N ASP A 28 -13.85 -7.03 7.02
CA ASP A 28 -13.83 -6.01 8.06
C ASP A 28 -13.61 -4.60 7.48
N VAL A 29 -12.63 -4.45 6.57
CA VAL A 29 -12.38 -3.17 5.87
C VAL A 29 -13.54 -2.83 4.95
N GLY A 30 -14.16 -3.82 4.30
CA GLY A 30 -15.37 -3.63 3.49
C GLY A 30 -16.48 -3.00 4.31
N ASP A 31 -16.83 -3.64 5.42
CA ASP A 31 -17.92 -3.22 6.30
C ASP A 31 -17.64 -1.86 6.94
N ALA A 32 -16.43 -1.64 7.46
CA ALA A 32 -16.04 -0.37 8.05
C ALA A 32 -16.06 0.79 7.04
N LEU A 33 -15.75 0.53 5.76
CA LEU A 33 -15.81 1.54 4.71
C LEU A 33 -17.25 1.81 4.25
N MET A 34 -18.17 0.84 4.36
CA MET A 34 -19.58 1.04 4.03
C MET A 34 -20.29 1.98 5.00
N GLU A 35 -19.83 2.06 6.25
CA GLU A 35 -20.35 3.01 7.25
C GLU A 35 -19.91 4.45 7.02
N LEU A 36 -18.90 4.68 6.17
CA LEU A 36 -18.35 6.00 5.90
C LEU A 36 -19.02 6.62 4.67
N GLU A 37 -19.81 7.67 4.89
CA GLU A 37 -20.44 8.40 3.79
C GLU A 37 -19.41 8.98 2.81
N GLY A 38 -19.62 8.68 1.52
CA GLY A 38 -18.80 9.22 0.43
C GLY A 38 -17.43 8.55 0.25
N VAL A 39 -17.14 7.47 0.98
CA VAL A 39 -15.97 6.62 0.76
C VAL A 39 -16.39 5.33 0.05
N THR A 40 -15.62 4.90 -0.94
CA THR A 40 -15.89 3.66 -1.68
C THR A 40 -14.60 2.89 -1.96
N ILE A 41 -14.71 1.56 -1.95
CA ILE A 41 -13.67 0.68 -2.48
C ILE A 41 -13.86 0.59 -4.00
N SER A 42 -12.93 1.18 -4.74
CA SER A 42 -12.98 1.23 -6.21
C SER A 42 -12.60 -0.08 -6.87
N LEU A 43 -11.77 -0.88 -6.20
CA LEU A 43 -11.23 -2.11 -6.74
C LEU A 43 -10.80 -3.02 -5.60
N ILE A 44 -11.20 -4.30 -5.66
CA ILE A 44 -10.69 -5.35 -4.79
C ILE A 44 -9.98 -6.37 -5.69
N VAL A 45 -8.70 -6.64 -5.44
CA VAL A 45 -7.91 -7.61 -6.20
C VAL A 45 -7.23 -8.60 -5.28
N ARG A 46 -7.36 -9.88 -5.60
CA ARG A 46 -6.61 -10.95 -4.94
C ARG A 46 -5.32 -11.24 -5.72
N LEU A 47 -4.18 -11.17 -5.04
CA LEU A 47 -2.89 -11.67 -5.51
C LEU A 47 -2.83 -13.18 -5.32
N LYS A 48 -2.73 -13.93 -6.43
CA LYS A 48 -2.55 -15.39 -6.38
C LYS A 48 -1.18 -15.77 -5.83
N ASN A 49 -0.16 -15.02 -6.22
CA ASN A 49 1.22 -15.15 -5.76
C ASN A 49 1.84 -13.76 -5.62
N ILE A 50 2.91 -13.64 -4.84
CA ILE A 50 3.64 -12.39 -4.63
C ILE A 50 4.93 -12.48 -5.45
N SER A 51 4.75 -12.64 -6.76
CA SER A 51 5.82 -12.51 -7.76
C SER A 51 5.76 -11.13 -8.40
N SER A 52 6.87 -10.66 -8.95
CA SER A 52 6.96 -9.32 -9.51
C SER A 52 5.95 -9.10 -10.63
N GLU A 53 5.74 -10.08 -11.50
CA GLU A 53 4.81 -9.99 -12.64
C GLU A 53 3.37 -9.80 -12.16
N GLU A 54 2.96 -10.56 -11.15
CA GLU A 54 1.59 -10.50 -10.63
C GLU A 54 1.32 -9.19 -9.89
N VAL A 55 2.29 -8.72 -9.08
CA VAL A 55 2.19 -7.42 -8.41
C VAL A 55 2.12 -6.29 -9.43
N ILE A 56 3.00 -6.26 -10.42
CA ILE A 56 3.02 -5.25 -11.48
C ILE A 56 1.69 -5.23 -12.25
N ARG A 57 1.15 -6.41 -12.59
CA ARG A 57 -0.13 -6.54 -13.26
C ARG A 57 -1.28 -5.99 -12.43
N VAL A 58 -1.32 -6.32 -11.13
CA VAL A 58 -2.36 -5.81 -10.21
C VAL A 58 -2.25 -4.30 -10.04
N LEU A 59 -1.04 -3.77 -9.87
CA LEU A 59 -0.82 -2.33 -9.73
C LEU A 59 -1.15 -1.56 -11.03
N GLY A 60 -0.98 -2.19 -12.20
CA GLY A 60 -1.48 -1.64 -13.47
C GLY A 60 -3.00 -1.50 -13.50
N ASN A 61 -3.73 -2.50 -12.97
CA ASN A 61 -5.18 -2.40 -12.81
C ASN A 61 -5.60 -1.33 -11.81
N VAL A 62 -4.86 -1.19 -10.70
CA VAL A 62 -5.08 -0.11 -9.72
C VAL A 62 -4.87 1.26 -10.36
N SER A 63 -3.82 1.40 -11.17
CA SER A 63 -3.48 2.65 -11.86
C SER A 63 -4.61 3.18 -12.75
N THR A 64 -5.32 2.26 -13.41
CA THR A 64 -6.41 2.59 -14.32
C THR A 64 -7.74 2.82 -13.60
N LYS A 65 -8.03 2.07 -12.53
CA LYS A 65 -9.36 2.06 -11.89
C LYS A 65 -9.49 2.93 -10.64
N SER A 66 -8.38 3.27 -9.97
CA SER A 66 -8.41 3.87 -8.62
C SER A 66 -7.85 5.29 -8.58
N ARG A 67 -8.22 6.12 -9.55
CA ARG A 67 -7.84 7.55 -9.60
C ARG A 67 -8.64 8.36 -8.57
N SER A 68 -8.04 8.69 -7.44
CA SER A 68 -8.58 9.65 -6.47
C SER A 68 -8.12 11.07 -6.82
N LYS A 69 -9.07 12.01 -6.95
CA LYS A 69 -8.78 13.43 -7.13
C LYS A 69 -8.77 14.10 -5.76
N VAL A 70 -7.64 14.69 -5.38
CA VAL A 70 -7.53 15.55 -4.19
C VAL A 70 -7.27 16.97 -4.66
N TYR A 71 -8.00 17.91 -4.09
CA TYR A 71 -7.87 19.33 -4.39
C TYR A 71 -7.06 19.98 -3.28
N PHE A 72 -5.84 20.41 -3.60
CA PHE A 72 -5.09 21.27 -2.69
C PHE A 72 -5.47 22.73 -2.94
N LYS A 73 -5.92 23.39 -1.88
CA LYS A 73 -6.21 24.82 -1.90
C LYS A 73 -5.08 25.52 -1.17
N SER A 74 -4.15 26.13 -1.92
CA SER A 74 -3.14 27.01 -1.32
C SER A 74 -3.75 28.42 -1.18
N TYR A 75 -3.53 29.05 -0.03
CA TYR A 75 -3.92 30.43 0.25
C TYR A 75 -2.64 31.26 0.31
N LEU A 76 -2.36 32.07 -0.71
CA LEU A 76 -1.33 33.11 -0.63
C LEU A 76 -1.97 34.38 -0.08
N LEU A 77 -1.43 34.90 1.03
CA LEU A 77 -1.76 36.22 1.56
C LEU A 77 -1.06 37.30 0.72
N GLY A 78 -1.84 38.10 -0.02
CA GLY A 78 -1.36 39.30 -0.72
C GLY A 78 -2.18 39.61 -1.99
N ASP A 79 -2.42 40.89 -2.26
CA ASP A 79 -3.53 41.51 -3.03
C ASP A 79 -3.71 41.16 -4.53
N HIS A 80 -3.24 40.01 -5.00
CA HIS A 80 -3.55 39.49 -6.33
C HIS A 80 -4.07 38.05 -6.23
N TYR A 81 -5.40 37.90 -6.27
CA TYR A 81 -6.09 36.61 -6.23
C TYR A 81 -5.69 35.73 -7.43
N CYS A 82 -4.79 34.78 -7.20
CA CYS A 82 -4.60 33.63 -8.08
C CYS A 82 -4.93 32.37 -7.31
N ILE A 83 -6.17 31.89 -7.44
CA ILE A 83 -6.56 30.59 -6.86
C ILE A 83 -5.94 29.50 -7.73
N LEU A 84 -4.74 29.06 -7.39
CA LEU A 84 -4.16 27.87 -8.01
C LEU A 84 -4.78 26.64 -7.33
N VAL A 85 -5.86 26.12 -7.92
CA VAL A 85 -6.39 24.80 -7.56
C VAL A 85 -5.46 23.77 -8.18
N MET A 86 -4.51 23.25 -7.41
CA MET A 86 -3.72 22.10 -7.83
C MET A 86 -4.54 20.83 -7.61
N LEU A 87 -4.91 20.21 -8.72
CA LEU A 87 -5.50 18.89 -8.71
C LEU A 87 -4.37 17.87 -8.74
N VAL A 88 -4.27 17.08 -7.67
CA VAL A 88 -3.30 15.99 -7.58
C VAL A 88 -4.04 14.67 -7.57
N PHE A 89 -3.55 13.72 -8.36
CA PHE A 89 -4.11 12.38 -8.44
C PHE A 89 -3.30 11.45 -7.56
N PHE A 90 -3.95 10.87 -6.56
CA PHE A 90 -3.35 9.85 -5.71
C PHE A 90 -4.08 8.52 -5.88
N LYS A 91 -3.34 7.44 -5.62
CA LYS A 91 -3.84 6.07 -5.62
C LYS A 91 -3.51 5.49 -4.26
N VAL A 92 -4.55 5.35 -3.44
CA VAL A 92 -4.40 4.77 -2.10
C VAL A 92 -4.65 3.27 -2.19
N VAL A 93 -3.62 2.49 -1.90
CA VAL A 93 -3.63 1.04 -2.00
C VAL A 93 -3.53 0.46 -0.61
N LEU A 94 -4.64 -0.09 -0.11
CA LEU A 94 -4.64 -0.93 1.07
C LEU A 94 -4.12 -2.31 0.67
N VAL A 95 -3.06 -2.76 1.35
CA VAL A 95 -2.38 -4.02 1.05
C VAL A 95 -2.46 -4.92 2.27
N CYS A 96 -3.06 -6.11 2.11
CA CYS A 96 -3.04 -7.15 3.14
C CYS A 96 -2.21 -8.35 2.66
N LEU A 97 -1.18 -8.69 3.42
CA LEU A 97 -0.31 -9.84 3.19
C LEU A 97 -0.14 -10.61 4.50
N ALA A 98 0.17 -11.90 4.40
CA ALA A 98 0.51 -12.71 5.56
C ALA A 98 1.82 -12.25 6.23
N ASP A 99 1.98 -12.62 7.49
CA ASP A 99 3.17 -12.34 8.29
C ASP A 99 4.23 -13.41 8.10
N GLY A 100 5.49 -13.03 8.28
CA GLY A 100 6.63 -13.89 7.94
C GLY A 100 6.77 -14.06 6.43
N PHE A 101 7.92 -14.52 5.95
CA PHE A 101 8.20 -14.80 4.52
C PHE A 101 8.43 -13.61 3.59
N ASP A 102 8.79 -12.43 4.12
CA ASP A 102 9.23 -11.26 3.34
C ASP A 102 8.21 -10.80 2.26
N TYR A 103 6.93 -11.11 2.46
CA TYR A 103 5.89 -10.79 1.50
C TYR A 103 5.76 -9.28 1.26
N LYS A 104 5.87 -8.47 2.32
CA LYS A 104 5.87 -7.01 2.23
C LYS A 104 7.07 -6.50 1.43
N ARG A 105 8.28 -7.02 1.72
CA ARG A 105 9.51 -6.69 1.00
C ARG A 105 9.41 -7.00 -0.49
N LYS A 106 8.99 -8.21 -0.84
CA LYS A 106 8.80 -8.65 -2.24
C LYS A 106 7.77 -7.80 -2.96
N PHE A 107 6.68 -7.45 -2.29
CA PHE A 107 5.66 -6.56 -2.85
C PHE A 107 6.23 -5.16 -3.15
N MET A 108 6.97 -4.56 -2.21
CA MET A 108 7.53 -3.22 -2.39
C MET A 108 8.63 -3.18 -3.46
N LEU A 109 9.51 -4.19 -3.50
CA LEU A 109 10.50 -4.32 -4.58
C LEU A 109 9.81 -4.49 -5.94
N ALA A 110 8.76 -5.31 -6.04
CA ALA A 110 8.00 -5.44 -7.28
C ALA A 110 7.29 -4.15 -7.69
N ALA A 111 6.76 -3.39 -6.72
CA ALA A 111 6.17 -2.08 -6.98
C ALA A 111 7.23 -1.09 -7.50
N LYS A 112 8.46 -1.14 -6.96
CA LYS A 112 9.60 -0.35 -7.42
C LYS A 112 9.94 -0.69 -8.88
N ASP A 113 10.15 -1.99 -9.14
CA ASP A 113 10.52 -2.51 -10.45
C ASP A 113 9.44 -2.20 -11.51
N GLY A 114 8.16 -2.12 -11.09
CA GLY A 114 7.03 -1.71 -11.91
C GLY A 114 6.84 -0.20 -12.11
N GLY A 115 7.65 0.65 -11.48
CA GLY A 115 7.50 2.11 -11.54
C GLY A 115 6.33 2.68 -10.74
N TYR A 116 5.80 1.91 -9.78
CA TYR A 116 4.66 2.31 -8.93
C TYR A 116 5.09 2.93 -7.59
N LEU A 117 6.39 3.10 -7.35
CA LEU A 117 6.92 3.88 -6.23
C LEU A 117 7.24 5.31 -6.69
N ASN A 118 6.21 6.15 -6.69
CA ASN A 118 6.33 7.57 -7.00
C ASN A 118 5.32 8.37 -6.17
N GLY A 119 5.34 9.70 -6.28
CA GLY A 119 4.47 10.60 -5.51
C GLY A 119 2.97 10.44 -5.74
N GLU A 120 2.52 9.58 -6.67
CA GLU A 120 1.10 9.31 -6.91
C GLU A 120 0.55 8.13 -6.09
N TYR A 121 1.41 7.32 -5.46
CA TYR A 121 0.99 6.09 -4.78
C TYR A 121 1.19 6.18 -3.27
N VAL A 122 0.17 5.76 -2.53
CA VAL A 122 0.24 5.60 -1.07
C VAL A 122 -0.12 4.17 -0.73
N TYR A 123 0.80 3.47 -0.07
CA TYR A 123 0.61 2.09 0.36
C TYR A 123 0.31 2.05 1.85
N ILE A 124 -0.82 1.41 2.21
CA ILE A 124 -1.22 1.21 3.60
C ILE A 124 -1.24 -0.30 3.83
N PHE A 125 -0.27 -0.81 4.59
CA PHE A 125 -0.26 -2.23 4.97
C PHE A 125 -1.26 -2.46 6.10
N ALA A 126 -2.35 -3.16 5.77
CA ALA A 126 -3.36 -3.55 6.75
C ALA A 126 -2.90 -4.83 7.45
N ASP A 127 -2.28 -4.65 8.62
CA ASP A 127 -1.72 -5.74 9.40
C ASP A 127 -2.09 -5.60 10.88
N THR A 128 -2.70 -6.64 11.43
CA THR A 128 -3.18 -6.69 12.82
C THR A 128 -2.11 -7.17 13.81
N LYS A 129 -1.01 -7.77 13.32
CA LYS A 129 0.06 -8.34 14.16
C LYS A 129 1.40 -7.63 14.01
N SER A 130 1.48 -6.56 13.21
CA SER A 130 2.74 -5.85 12.93
C SER A 130 3.15 -4.98 14.11
N GLN A 131 4.44 -5.02 14.48
CA GLN A 131 5.08 -3.96 15.27
C GLN A 131 5.56 -2.79 14.38
N GLY A 132 4.78 -2.48 13.34
CA GLY A 132 5.20 -1.54 12.30
C GLY A 132 6.27 -2.13 11.38
N TYR A 133 7.45 -1.50 11.34
CA TYR A 133 8.56 -1.84 10.44
C TYR A 133 9.46 -2.97 10.93
N TYR A 134 9.24 -3.47 12.14
CA TYR A 134 10.03 -4.54 12.72
C TYR A 134 9.21 -5.82 12.86
N ILE A 135 9.87 -6.95 12.65
CA ILE A 135 9.28 -8.28 12.77
C ILE A 135 10.14 -9.13 13.72
N PRO A 136 9.51 -9.84 14.68
CA PRO A 136 10.23 -10.69 15.60
C PRO A 136 10.78 -11.91 14.88
N VAL A 137 12.04 -12.23 15.16
CA VAL A 137 12.75 -13.42 14.65
C VAL A 137 12.71 -14.52 15.71
N GLN A 138 12.83 -15.79 15.29
CA GLN A 138 12.85 -16.95 16.21
C GLN A 138 13.93 -16.88 17.29
N ASP A 139 15.01 -16.13 17.03
CA ASP A 139 16.12 -15.88 17.97
C ASP A 139 15.78 -14.82 19.04
N GLY A 140 14.54 -14.31 19.07
CA GLY A 140 14.10 -13.29 20.02
C GLY A 140 14.57 -11.87 19.70
N SER A 141 15.34 -11.69 18.64
CA SER A 141 15.71 -10.38 18.09
C SER A 141 14.62 -9.84 17.16
N ASP A 142 14.48 -8.51 17.12
CA ASP A 142 13.67 -7.82 16.12
C ASP A 142 14.52 -7.49 14.90
N ARG A 143 13.94 -7.65 13.72
CA ARG A 143 14.59 -7.25 12.47
C ARG A 143 13.71 -6.31 11.64
N PRO A 144 14.33 -5.45 10.82
CA PRO A 144 13.56 -4.62 9.89
C PRO A 144 12.93 -5.44 8.77
N VAL A 145 11.74 -5.01 8.32
CA VAL A 145 10.94 -5.67 7.28
C VAL A 145 11.60 -5.65 5.89
N TRP A 146 12.55 -4.75 5.65
CA TRP A 146 13.25 -4.61 4.37
C TRP A 146 14.50 -5.50 4.22
N VAL A 147 14.95 -6.16 5.28
CA VAL A 147 16.12 -7.06 5.25
C VAL A 147 15.70 -8.44 4.73
N ASP A 148 16.45 -9.01 3.80
CA ASP A 148 16.23 -10.37 3.29
C ASP A 148 16.59 -11.46 4.33
N MET A 149 15.76 -12.50 4.47
CA MET A 149 16.05 -13.67 5.32
C MET A 149 16.91 -14.72 4.63
N ASN A 150 17.05 -14.66 3.31
CA ASN A 150 17.71 -15.72 2.57
C ASN A 150 19.24 -15.67 2.76
N THR A 151 19.85 -16.86 2.78
CA THR A 151 21.30 -17.03 2.69
C THR A 151 21.59 -17.87 1.45
N PRO A 152 22.23 -17.32 0.40
CA PRO A 152 22.72 -15.94 0.29
C PRO A 152 21.60 -14.90 0.16
N ASN A 153 21.89 -13.68 0.63
CA ASN A 153 21.01 -12.50 0.51
C ASN A 153 20.95 -12.06 -0.98
N ASP A 154 19.79 -11.56 -1.43
CA ASP A 154 19.60 -11.11 -2.81
C ASP A 154 20.30 -9.77 -3.16
N GLY A 155 20.90 -9.09 -2.19
CA GLY A 155 21.66 -7.85 -2.34
C GLY A 155 20.80 -6.59 -2.50
N ARG A 156 19.48 -6.67 -2.26
CA ARG A 156 18.53 -5.57 -2.54
C ARG A 156 17.99 -4.86 -1.30
N ASP A 157 18.62 -5.04 -0.14
CA ASP A 157 18.11 -4.49 1.12
C ASP A 157 18.07 -2.95 1.14
N ASP A 158 19.06 -2.27 0.53
CA ASP A 158 19.05 -0.81 0.39
C ASP A 158 17.91 -0.34 -0.51
N GLU A 159 17.63 -1.08 -1.58
CA GLU A 159 16.50 -0.80 -2.46
C GLU A 159 15.17 -0.98 -1.75
N ALA A 160 15.06 -2.03 -0.93
CA ALA A 160 13.88 -2.31 -0.14
C ALA A 160 13.68 -1.22 0.91
N LEU A 161 14.74 -0.79 1.61
CA LEU A 161 14.67 0.31 2.57
C LEU A 161 14.11 1.58 1.94
N MET A 162 14.68 2.00 0.81
CA MET A 162 14.18 3.17 0.06
C MET A 162 12.72 3.02 -0.39
N ALA A 163 12.26 1.78 -0.62
CA ALA A 163 10.88 1.54 -1.03
C ALA A 163 9.87 1.73 0.11
N PHE A 164 10.27 1.57 1.37
CA PHE A 164 9.38 1.72 2.52
C PHE A 164 9.21 3.17 3.03
N GLY A 165 10.11 4.09 2.64
CA GLY A 165 10.05 5.51 2.97
C GLY A 165 11.29 6.00 3.70
#